data_AF-A0A956GQT9-F1
#
_entry.id   AF-A0A956GQT9-F1
#
_cell.length_a   1.000
_cell.length_b   1.000
_cell.length_c   1.000
_cell.angle_alpha   90.00
_cell.angle_beta   90.00
_cell.angle_gamma   90.00
#
_symmetry.space_group_name_H-M   'P 1'
#
loop_
_entity.id
_entity.type
_entity.pdbx_description
1 polymer ?
#
loop_
_entity_poly.entity_id
_entity_poly.type
_entity_poly.pdbx_seq_one_letter_code
_entity_poly.pdbx_strand_id
1 'polypeptide(L)'
;EALRQALQAYLEHRGSARLAALAGERLDELLATLASRPDGTRPEREDVYRLFGACRFGFHEALVSWRDNQDARAGLTRAIVAVAEYELGTDDPRAAIALLSELDDAPGDLLTRARAAADDQARRQADLERLGAQHDKSIGTRTRMFVGGVLGTLFTTVPLIAALRPGTVALQTHAEFVAWAAGLLVVILGLGFWARDSMTRTLVNRRIFATGVIVFVAQMGFVLGAWRLGVALVQTQVLVMALWALSAMMVALAIDHRLTAAAIGYAAGFAAACLWPEHRFFAMSGGNLVFTINAVWHWRPAQLRLTDEERAALRRRRGAPR
;
A
#
# COMPACT_ATOMS: atom_id res chain seq x y z
N GLU A 1 -20.94 -45.52 60.16
CA GLU A 1 -19.66 -45.31 59.45
C GLU A 1 -19.78 -44.64 58.08
N ALA A 2 -20.53 -45.22 57.13
CA ALA A 2 -20.70 -44.64 55.79
C ALA A 2 -21.23 -43.18 55.79
N LEU A 3 -22.19 -42.86 56.67
CA LEU A 3 -22.75 -41.49 56.79
C LEU A 3 -21.71 -40.47 57.30
N ARG A 4 -20.82 -40.88 58.21
CA ARG A 4 -19.76 -40.03 58.77
C ARG A 4 -18.72 -39.70 57.70
N GLN A 5 -18.32 -40.70 56.92
CA GLN A 5 -17.40 -40.53 55.80
C GLN A 5 -18.00 -39.63 54.71
N ALA A 6 -19.28 -39.79 54.39
CA ALA A 6 -19.98 -38.92 53.43
C ALA A 6 -20.09 -37.47 53.91
N LEU A 7 -20.41 -37.24 55.19
CA LEU A 7 -20.46 -35.89 55.78
C LEU A 7 -19.09 -35.23 55.82
N GLN A 8 -18.04 -36.00 56.11
CA GLN A 8 -16.67 -35.49 56.12
C GLN A 8 -16.21 -35.08 54.71
N ALA A 9 -16.42 -35.94 53.71
CA ALA A 9 -16.15 -35.60 52.31
C ALA A 9 -16.94 -34.38 51.82
N TYR A 10 -18.22 -34.27 52.23
CA TYR A 10 -19.03 -33.09 51.93
C TYR A 10 -18.47 -31.81 52.57
N LEU A 11 -18.09 -31.86 53.85
CA LEU A 11 -17.51 -30.70 54.54
C LEU A 11 -16.16 -30.27 53.96
N GLU A 12 -15.35 -31.23 53.50
CA GLU A 12 -14.06 -31.00 52.84
C GLU A 12 -14.23 -30.32 51.48
N HIS A 13 -15.27 -30.63 50.71
CA HIS A 13 -15.47 -30.10 49.34
C HIS A 13 -16.50 -28.98 49.21
N ARG A 14 -17.27 -28.67 50.26
CA ARG A 14 -18.33 -27.62 50.23
C ARG A 14 -17.82 -26.25 49.79
N GLY A 15 -16.57 -25.92 50.11
CA GLY A 15 -15.96 -24.63 49.77
C GLY A 15 -15.78 -24.48 48.25
N SER A 16 -15.21 -25.51 47.63
CA SER A 16 -15.06 -25.59 46.17
C SER A 16 -16.43 -25.59 45.47
N ALA A 17 -17.41 -26.35 45.97
CA ALA A 17 -18.76 -26.37 45.40
C ALA A 17 -19.43 -24.97 45.44
N ARG A 18 -19.26 -24.23 46.55
CA ARG A 18 -19.79 -22.86 46.67
C ARG A 18 -19.11 -21.88 45.72
N LEU A 19 -17.78 -21.98 45.55
CA LEU A 19 -17.05 -21.14 44.59
C LEU A 19 -17.49 -21.42 43.15
N ALA A 20 -17.67 -22.70 42.79
CA ALA A 20 -18.17 -23.09 41.49
C ALA A 20 -19.58 -22.55 41.22
N ALA A 21 -20.49 -22.58 42.22
CA ALA A 21 -21.82 -22.01 42.09
C ALA A 21 -21.80 -20.50 41.85
N LEU A 22 -21.00 -19.74 42.62
CA LEU A 22 -20.85 -18.29 42.45
C LEU A 22 -20.24 -17.92 41.09
N ALA A 23 -19.28 -18.71 40.61
CA ALA A 23 -18.73 -18.55 39.26
C ALA A 23 -19.75 -18.91 38.17
N GLY A 24 -20.62 -19.88 38.44
CA GLY A 24 -21.75 -20.25 37.59
C GLY A 24 -22.73 -19.10 37.36
N GLU A 25 -23.07 -18.34 38.40
CA GLU A 25 -23.91 -17.14 38.27
C GLU A 25 -23.29 -16.11 37.31
N ARG A 26 -21.96 -15.93 37.37
CA ARG A 26 -21.23 -15.05 36.44
C ARG A 26 -21.13 -15.61 35.04
N LEU A 27 -21.05 -16.92 34.89
CA LEU A 27 -21.09 -17.59 33.60
C LEU A 27 -22.44 -17.38 32.92
N ASP A 28 -23.54 -17.48 33.66
CA ASP A 28 -24.86 -17.23 33.09
C ASP A 28 -25.02 -15.76 32.65
N GLU A 29 -24.46 -14.81 33.42
CA GLU A 29 -24.39 -13.40 33.03
C GLU A 29 -23.53 -13.16 31.77
N LEU A 30 -22.38 -13.84 31.67
CA LEU A 30 -21.53 -13.81 30.48
C LEU A 30 -22.26 -14.35 29.25
N LEU A 31 -22.90 -15.52 29.36
CA LEU A 31 -23.65 -16.12 28.26
C LEU A 31 -24.83 -15.26 27.83
N ALA A 32 -25.54 -14.64 28.77
CA ALA A 32 -26.60 -13.69 28.48
C ALA A 32 -26.08 -12.42 27.76
N THR A 33 -24.87 -11.97 28.11
CA THR A 33 -24.21 -10.83 27.46
C THR A 33 -23.76 -11.15 26.03
N LEU A 34 -23.30 -12.39 25.81
CA LEU A 34 -22.87 -12.88 24.49
C LEU A 34 -24.05 -13.26 23.58
N ALA A 35 -25.18 -13.66 24.16
CA ALA A 35 -26.40 -13.91 23.42
C ALA A 35 -26.80 -12.64 22.65
N SER A 36 -27.01 -12.78 21.34
CA SER A 36 -27.24 -11.65 20.44
C SER A 36 -28.37 -10.76 20.95
N ARG A 37 -28.08 -9.47 21.15
CA ARG A 37 -29.11 -8.49 21.49
C ARG A 37 -30.09 -8.35 20.31
N PRO A 38 -31.40 -8.17 20.55
CA PRO A 38 -32.41 -8.03 19.50
C PRO A 38 -32.09 -6.93 18.47
N ASP A 39 -31.37 -5.90 18.90
CA ASP A 39 -30.98 -4.75 18.07
C ASP A 39 -29.72 -4.97 17.22
N GLY A 40 -29.12 -6.17 17.24
CA GLY A 40 -27.89 -6.47 16.51
C GLY A 40 -26.63 -5.80 17.07
N THR A 41 -26.75 -5.05 18.16
CA THR A 41 -25.63 -4.41 18.85
C THR A 41 -24.75 -5.46 19.52
N ARG A 42 -23.47 -5.49 19.11
CA ARG A 42 -22.48 -6.37 19.72
C ARG A 42 -22.20 -5.95 21.16
N PRO A 43 -21.95 -6.90 22.09
CA PRO A 43 -21.52 -6.55 23.43
C PRO A 43 -20.17 -5.84 23.39
N GLU A 44 -19.95 -4.93 24.33
CA GLU A 44 -18.66 -4.25 24.46
C GLU A 44 -17.60 -5.27 24.88
N ARG A 45 -16.46 -5.28 24.19
CA ARG A 45 -15.37 -6.24 24.43
C ARG A 45 -14.89 -6.18 25.89
N GLU A 46 -14.86 -4.99 26.48
CA GLU A 46 -14.46 -4.81 27.89
C GLU A 46 -15.39 -5.53 28.86
N ASP A 47 -16.70 -5.44 28.67
CA ASP A 47 -17.69 -6.13 29.53
C ASP A 47 -17.57 -7.65 29.42
N VAL A 48 -17.37 -8.18 28.21
CA VAL A 48 -17.15 -9.61 27.96
C VAL A 48 -15.91 -10.10 28.71
N TYR A 49 -14.78 -9.40 28.59
CA TYR A 49 -13.55 -9.80 29.26
C TYR A 49 -13.60 -9.60 30.78
N ARG A 50 -14.33 -8.61 31.29
CA ARG A 50 -14.56 -8.44 32.74
C ARG A 50 -15.31 -9.64 33.31
N LEU A 51 -16.42 -10.04 32.68
CA LEU A 51 -17.22 -11.19 33.11
C LEU A 51 -16.46 -12.51 32.94
N PHE A 52 -15.77 -12.70 31.81
CA PHE A 52 -14.92 -13.85 31.58
C PHE A 52 -13.80 -13.97 32.62
N GLY A 53 -13.14 -12.87 32.95
CA GLY A 53 -12.11 -12.83 34.01
C GLY A 53 -12.64 -13.29 35.36
N ALA A 54 -13.85 -12.83 35.75
CA ALA A 54 -14.50 -13.25 36.98
C ALA A 54 -14.86 -14.74 36.99
N CYS A 55 -15.38 -15.27 35.88
CA CYS A 55 -15.67 -16.70 35.73
C CYS A 55 -14.40 -17.54 35.87
N ARG A 56 -13.34 -17.16 35.12
CA ARG A 56 -12.07 -17.88 35.10
C ARG A 56 -11.43 -17.94 36.48
N PHE A 57 -11.41 -16.81 37.19
CA PHE A 57 -10.92 -16.75 38.56
C PHE A 57 -11.72 -17.67 39.49
N GLY A 58 -13.06 -17.55 39.51
CA GLY A 58 -13.90 -18.33 40.42
C GLY A 58 -13.82 -19.85 40.20
N PHE A 59 -13.84 -20.30 38.94
CA PHE A 59 -13.68 -21.72 38.63
C PHE A 59 -12.26 -22.23 38.92
N HIS A 60 -11.23 -21.42 38.67
CA HIS A 60 -9.86 -21.82 39.00
C HIS A 60 -9.67 -21.96 40.51
N GLU A 61 -10.15 -21.02 41.32
CA GLU A 61 -10.10 -21.14 42.79
C GLU A 61 -10.85 -22.38 43.30
N ALA A 62 -12.00 -22.71 42.70
CA ALA A 62 -12.71 -23.95 43.01
C ALA A 62 -11.86 -25.20 42.70
N LEU A 63 -11.15 -25.21 41.56
CA LEU A 63 -10.28 -26.32 41.13
C LEU A 63 -8.99 -26.43 41.96
N VAL A 64 -8.44 -25.31 42.45
CA VAL A 64 -7.32 -25.31 43.40
C VAL A 64 -7.74 -25.98 44.71
N SER A 65 -8.94 -25.67 45.21
CA SER A 65 -9.47 -26.29 46.43
C SER A 65 -9.89 -27.75 46.24
N TRP A 66 -10.39 -28.13 45.07
CA TRP A 66 -10.75 -29.51 44.73
C TRP A 66 -10.61 -29.75 43.23
N ARG A 67 -9.50 -30.40 42.85
CA ARG A 67 -9.13 -30.62 41.44
C ARG A 67 -10.15 -31.44 40.65
N ASP A 68 -10.92 -32.28 41.33
CA ASP A 68 -11.95 -33.15 40.74
C ASP A 68 -13.37 -32.57 40.75
N ASN A 69 -13.51 -31.28 41.06
CA ASN A 69 -14.78 -30.58 40.93
C ASN A 69 -15.23 -30.52 39.45
N GLN A 70 -16.16 -31.40 39.08
CA GLN A 70 -16.68 -31.49 37.71
C GLN A 70 -17.44 -30.23 37.28
N ASP A 71 -18.19 -29.61 38.20
CA ASP A 71 -18.94 -28.38 37.91
C ASP A 71 -18.00 -27.23 37.58
N ALA A 72 -16.89 -27.11 38.31
CA ALA A 72 -15.89 -26.09 38.05
C ALA A 72 -15.16 -26.31 36.71
N ARG A 73 -14.81 -27.56 36.36
CA ARG A 73 -14.23 -27.88 35.04
C ARG A 73 -15.21 -27.57 33.92
N ALA A 74 -16.44 -28.05 34.02
CA ALA A 74 -17.47 -27.86 33.00
C ALA A 74 -17.81 -26.37 32.82
N GLY A 75 -17.91 -25.62 33.92
CA GLY A 75 -18.12 -24.18 33.90
C GLY A 75 -16.98 -23.41 33.24
N LEU A 76 -15.73 -23.74 33.58
CA LEU A 76 -14.55 -23.13 32.95
C LEU A 76 -14.50 -23.43 31.44
N THR A 77 -14.73 -24.68 31.04
CA THR A 77 -14.82 -25.07 29.63
C THR A 77 -15.91 -24.28 28.90
N ARG A 78 -17.12 -24.20 29.46
CA ARG A 78 -18.23 -23.42 28.87
C ARG A 78 -17.87 -21.95 28.71
N ALA A 79 -17.23 -21.34 29.72
CA ALA A 79 -16.80 -19.94 29.66
C ALA A 79 -15.78 -19.71 28.53
N ILE A 80 -14.75 -20.55 28.44
CA ILE A 80 -13.70 -20.46 27.42
C ILE A 80 -14.29 -20.67 26.02
N VAL A 81 -15.14 -21.68 25.83
CA VAL A 81 -15.77 -21.98 24.54
C VAL A 81 -16.63 -20.81 24.08
N ALA A 82 -17.45 -20.23 24.96
CA ALA A 82 -18.33 -19.12 24.62
C ALA A 82 -17.55 -17.87 24.18
N VAL A 83 -16.46 -17.53 24.88
CA VAL A 83 -15.62 -16.38 24.50
C VAL A 83 -14.81 -16.68 23.24
N ALA A 84 -14.34 -17.92 23.05
CA ALA A 84 -13.68 -18.31 21.81
C ALA A 84 -14.61 -18.22 20.59
N GLU A 85 -15.88 -18.62 20.72
CA GLU A 85 -16.88 -18.42 19.68
C GLU A 85 -17.16 -16.94 19.39
N TYR A 86 -17.23 -16.12 20.44
CA TYR A 86 -17.35 -14.67 20.31
C TYR A 86 -16.17 -14.07 19.54
N GLU A 87 -14.93 -14.38 19.91
CA GLU A 87 -13.73 -13.86 19.25
C GLU A 87 -13.65 -14.28 17.76
N LEU A 88 -14.11 -15.50 17.43
CA LEU A 88 -14.26 -15.93 16.04
C LEU A 88 -15.32 -15.12 15.29
N GLY A 89 -16.44 -14.79 15.94
CA GLY A 89 -17.47 -13.92 15.36
C GLY A 89 -17.02 -12.46 15.17
N THR A 90 -15.99 -12.02 15.90
CA THR A 90 -15.41 -10.67 15.81
C THR A 90 -14.16 -10.58 14.93
N ASP A 91 -13.83 -11.62 14.17
CA ASP A 91 -12.66 -11.67 13.26
C ASP A 91 -11.29 -11.63 14.00
N ASP A 92 -11.24 -12.15 15.23
CA ASP A 92 -10.00 -12.38 16.00
C ASP A 92 -9.77 -13.89 16.27
N PRO A 93 -9.46 -14.69 15.23
CA PRO A 93 -9.27 -16.13 15.36
C PRO A 93 -8.03 -16.50 16.19
N ARG A 94 -7.06 -15.59 16.34
CA ARG A 94 -5.87 -15.83 17.18
C ARG A 94 -6.22 -15.80 18.66
N ALA A 95 -7.06 -14.86 19.10
CA ALA A 95 -7.57 -14.84 20.47
C ALA A 95 -8.38 -16.11 20.78
N ALA A 96 -9.21 -16.57 19.85
CA ALA A 96 -9.95 -17.82 20.00
C ALA A 96 -9.03 -19.06 20.13
N ILE A 97 -7.97 -19.16 19.32
CA ILE A 97 -6.98 -20.24 19.45
C ILE A 97 -6.29 -20.19 20.82
N ALA A 98 -5.88 -19.01 21.27
CA ALA A 98 -5.24 -18.84 22.58
C ALA A 98 -6.14 -19.32 23.72
N LEU A 99 -7.41 -18.93 23.72
CA LEU A 99 -8.42 -19.37 24.69
C LEU A 99 -8.62 -20.88 24.67
N LEU A 100 -8.81 -21.47 23.49
CA LEU A 100 -9.04 -22.91 23.35
C LEU A 100 -7.82 -23.75 23.74
N SER A 101 -6.62 -23.17 23.67
CA SER A 101 -5.38 -23.86 24.08
C SER A 101 -5.22 -23.93 25.60
N GLU A 102 -6.05 -23.22 26.38
CA GLU A 102 -6.12 -23.35 27.84
C GLU A 102 -6.90 -24.61 28.28
N LEU A 103 -7.62 -25.27 27.38
CA LEU A 103 -8.41 -26.47 27.67
C LEU A 103 -7.62 -27.75 27.37
N ASP A 104 -7.63 -28.69 28.31
CA ASP A 104 -7.06 -30.04 28.11
C ASP A 104 -7.79 -30.82 27.00
N ASP A 105 -9.12 -30.65 26.91
CA ASP A 105 -10.00 -31.27 25.91
C ASP A 105 -10.82 -30.19 25.19
N ALA A 106 -10.16 -29.46 24.29
CA ALA A 106 -10.79 -28.41 23.51
C ALA A 106 -11.73 -28.99 22.44
N PRO A 107 -12.91 -28.39 22.17
CA PRO A 107 -13.80 -28.84 21.10
C PRO A 107 -13.09 -28.82 19.74
N GLY A 108 -12.82 -30.01 19.19
CA GLY A 108 -11.99 -30.17 18.00
C GLY A 108 -12.52 -29.44 16.76
N ASP A 109 -13.85 -29.37 16.59
CA ASP A 109 -14.48 -28.60 15.51
C ASP A 109 -14.18 -27.10 15.63
N LEU A 110 -14.37 -26.52 16.82
CA LEU A 110 -14.17 -25.10 17.06
C LEU A 110 -12.69 -24.70 16.90
N LEU A 111 -11.78 -25.53 17.41
CA LEU A 111 -10.35 -25.32 17.24
C LEU A 111 -9.93 -25.41 15.76
N THR A 112 -10.51 -26.35 15.00
CA THR A 112 -10.27 -26.48 13.56
C THR A 112 -10.76 -25.26 12.81
N ARG A 113 -11.98 -24.78 13.12
CA ARG A 113 -12.54 -23.54 12.56
C ARG A 113 -11.68 -22.33 12.88
N ALA A 114 -11.19 -22.22 14.11
CA ALA A 114 -10.33 -21.11 14.53
C ALA A 114 -8.99 -21.10 13.78
N ARG A 115 -8.35 -22.28 13.64
CA ARG A 115 -7.11 -22.43 12.86
C ARG A 115 -7.31 -22.08 11.38
N ALA A 116 -8.39 -22.59 10.78
CA ALA A 116 -8.71 -22.28 9.38
C ALA A 116 -8.93 -20.78 9.15
N ALA A 117 -9.63 -20.10 10.06
CA ALA A 117 -9.84 -18.65 10.01
C ALA A 117 -8.53 -17.88 10.20
N ALA A 118 -7.67 -18.29 11.13
CA ALA A 118 -6.36 -17.66 11.34
C ALA A 118 -5.44 -17.82 10.12
N ASP A 119 -5.43 -18.98 9.48
CA ASP A 119 -4.68 -19.23 8.25
C ASP A 119 -5.19 -18.36 7.10
N ASP A 120 -6.51 -18.21 6.98
CA ASP A 120 -7.10 -17.37 5.94
C ASP A 120 -6.77 -15.88 6.15
N GLN A 121 -6.88 -15.40 7.38
CA GLN A 121 -6.50 -14.03 7.74
C GLN A 121 -5.00 -13.79 7.49
N ALA A 122 -4.14 -14.75 7.83
CA ALA A 122 -2.70 -14.66 7.57
C ALA A 122 -2.40 -14.59 6.07
N ARG A 123 -3.10 -15.37 5.23
CA ARG A 123 -2.99 -15.30 3.76
C ARG A 123 -3.42 -13.93 3.23
N ARG A 124 -4.58 -13.43 3.66
CA ARG A 124 -5.07 -12.10 3.26
C ARG A 124 -4.10 -10.99 3.65
N GLN A 125 -3.55 -11.05 4.87
CA GLN A 125 -2.57 -10.07 5.35
C GLN A 125 -1.28 -10.13 4.53
N ALA A 126 -0.76 -11.33 4.26
CA ALA A 126 0.43 -11.50 3.41
C ALA A 126 0.20 -11.00 1.98
N ASP A 127 -0.99 -11.20 1.42
CA ASP A 127 -1.35 -10.69 0.09
C ASP A 127 -1.44 -9.16 0.07
N LEU A 128 -2.02 -8.54 1.11
CA LEU A 128 -2.05 -7.09 1.26
C LEU A 128 -0.64 -6.49 1.39
N GLU A 129 0.22 -7.10 2.20
CA GLU A 129 1.62 -6.70 2.34
C GLU A 129 2.39 -6.83 1.02
N ARG A 130 2.17 -7.93 0.29
CA ARG A 130 2.75 -8.16 -1.03
C ARG A 130 2.27 -7.11 -2.05
N LEU A 131 0.99 -6.77 -2.06
CA LEU A 131 0.43 -5.72 -2.92
C LEU A 131 1.00 -4.34 -2.55
N GLY A 132 1.12 -4.06 -1.25
CA GLY A 132 1.75 -2.86 -0.72
C GLY A 132 3.20 -2.72 -1.19
N ALA A 133 3.99 -3.78 -1.04
CA ALA A 133 5.39 -3.83 -1.48
C ALA A 133 5.55 -3.60 -3.00
N GLN A 134 4.62 -4.13 -3.82
CA GLN A 134 4.64 -3.90 -5.27
C GLN A 134 4.35 -2.46 -5.69
N HIS A 135 3.63 -1.71 -4.84
CA HIS A 135 3.28 -0.31 -5.06
C HIS A 135 4.20 0.66 -4.31
N ASP A 136 5.22 0.15 -3.62
CA ASP A 136 6.14 1.00 -2.88
C ASP A 136 6.93 1.91 -3.84
N LYS A 137 6.58 3.19 -3.79
CA LYS A 137 7.18 4.25 -4.60
C LYS A 137 8.55 4.66 -4.10
N SER A 138 9.00 4.20 -2.94
CA SER A 138 10.32 4.52 -2.39
C SER A 138 11.44 3.75 -3.09
N ILE A 139 11.15 2.54 -3.56
CA ILE A 139 12.12 1.64 -4.20
C ILE A 139 12.52 2.16 -5.59
N GLY A 140 13.83 2.24 -5.85
CA GLY A 140 14.37 2.69 -7.15
C GLY A 140 14.24 4.20 -7.42
N THR A 141 13.88 4.99 -6.40
CA THR A 141 13.72 6.45 -6.51
C THR A 141 15.02 7.16 -6.92
N ARG A 142 16.17 6.75 -6.40
CA ARG A 142 17.49 7.29 -6.80
C ARG A 142 17.79 7.03 -8.27
N THR A 143 17.54 5.81 -8.75
CA THR A 143 17.73 5.44 -10.17
C THR A 143 16.83 6.27 -11.08
N ARG A 144 15.55 6.41 -10.72
CA ARG A 144 14.59 7.25 -11.48
C ARG A 144 14.97 8.71 -11.50
N MET A 145 15.41 9.28 -10.37
CA MET A 145 15.88 10.66 -10.30
C MET A 145 17.10 10.88 -11.20
N PHE A 146 18.07 9.96 -11.15
CA PHE A 146 19.27 10.04 -11.97
C PHE A 146 18.95 9.93 -13.46
N VAL A 147 18.27 8.86 -13.88
CA VAL A 147 17.90 8.62 -15.28
C VAL A 147 16.98 9.73 -15.80
N GLY A 148 15.96 10.10 -15.02
CA GLY A 148 15.04 11.19 -15.36
C GLY A 148 15.73 12.55 -15.43
N GLY A 149 16.74 12.80 -14.58
CA GLY A 149 17.56 14.01 -14.63
C GLY A 149 18.45 14.07 -15.87
N VAL A 150 19.13 12.97 -16.23
CA VAL A 150 19.98 12.89 -17.43
C VAL A 150 19.14 13.05 -18.70
N LEU A 151 18.08 12.24 -18.85
CA LEU A 151 17.19 12.29 -20.01
C LEU A 151 16.45 13.62 -20.07
N GLY A 152 15.96 14.13 -18.94
CA GLY A 152 15.29 15.41 -18.86
C GLY A 152 16.17 16.59 -19.25
N THR A 153 17.44 16.56 -18.83
CA THR A 153 18.45 17.56 -19.27
C THR A 153 18.65 17.48 -20.77
N LEU A 154 18.87 16.28 -21.32
CA LEU A 154 19.01 16.06 -22.77
C LEU A 154 17.80 16.58 -23.55
N PHE A 155 16.58 16.24 -23.12
CA PHE A 155 15.34 16.64 -23.77
C PHE A 155 15.08 18.15 -23.66
N THR A 156 15.61 18.80 -22.63
CA THR A 156 15.49 20.25 -22.48
C THR A 156 16.51 20.99 -23.34
N THR A 157 17.77 20.54 -23.34
CA THR A 157 18.88 21.26 -23.98
C THR A 157 18.90 21.07 -25.49
N VAL A 158 18.60 19.88 -26.02
CA VAL A 158 18.67 19.63 -27.47
C VAL A 158 17.71 20.52 -28.27
N PRO A 159 16.39 20.60 -27.95
CA PRO A 159 15.49 21.51 -28.65
C PRO A 159 15.86 22.97 -28.42
N LEU A 160 16.42 23.33 -27.25
CA LEU A 160 16.85 24.69 -26.97
C LEU A 160 18.01 25.10 -27.88
N ILE A 161 18.98 24.21 -28.07
CA ILE A 161 20.07 24.41 -29.03
C ILE A 161 19.51 24.47 -30.45
N ALA A 162 18.55 23.62 -30.82
CA ALA A 162 17.89 23.68 -32.13
C ALA A 162 17.18 25.02 -32.37
N ALA A 163 16.57 25.60 -31.32
CA ALA A 163 15.92 26.90 -31.39
C ALA A 163 16.92 28.06 -31.58
N LEU A 164 18.06 28.00 -30.87
CA LEU A 164 19.07 29.06 -30.88
C LEU A 164 20.04 28.95 -32.07
N ARG A 165 20.26 27.73 -32.57
CA ARG A 165 21.17 27.40 -33.67
C ARG A 165 20.54 26.35 -34.59
N PRO A 166 19.60 26.74 -35.47
CA PRO A 166 18.89 25.80 -36.33
C PRO A 166 19.81 24.97 -37.23
N GLY A 167 20.95 25.53 -37.65
CA GLY A 167 21.90 24.85 -38.55
C GLY A 167 22.74 23.74 -37.93
N THR A 168 22.71 23.51 -36.61
CA THR A 168 23.58 22.52 -35.96
C THR A 168 22.88 21.20 -35.61
N VAL A 169 21.66 21.26 -35.08
CA VAL A 169 20.98 20.09 -34.49
C VAL A 169 19.50 19.99 -34.82
N ALA A 170 18.93 20.95 -35.57
CA ALA A 170 17.51 20.87 -35.92
C ALA A 170 17.29 19.76 -36.96
N LEU A 171 16.39 18.84 -36.66
CA LEU A 171 15.99 17.77 -37.57
C LEU A 171 15.27 18.38 -38.78
N GLN A 172 15.76 18.09 -39.97
CA GLN A 172 15.30 18.65 -41.24
C GLN A 172 14.36 17.71 -41.98
N THR A 173 14.35 16.41 -41.63
CA THR A 173 13.55 15.39 -42.31
C THR A 173 12.79 14.49 -41.33
N HIS A 174 11.68 13.90 -41.79
CA HIS A 174 10.96 12.87 -41.02
C HIS A 174 11.84 11.66 -40.72
N ALA A 175 12.72 11.28 -41.66
CA ALA A 175 13.64 10.17 -41.49
C ALA A 175 14.62 10.41 -40.32
N GLU A 176 15.20 11.61 -40.24
CA GLU A 176 16.03 12.00 -39.09
C GLU A 176 15.24 11.96 -37.78
N PHE A 177 13.97 12.35 -37.80
CA PHE A 177 13.13 12.33 -36.60
C PHE A 177 12.77 10.91 -36.13
N VAL A 178 12.55 9.98 -37.06
CA VAL A 178 12.41 8.55 -36.75
C VAL A 178 13.72 7.98 -36.22
N ALA A 179 14.85 8.30 -36.86
CA ALA A 179 16.17 7.84 -36.42
C ALA A 179 16.50 8.35 -35.01
N TRP A 180 16.15 9.60 -34.70
CA TRP A 180 16.28 10.18 -33.36
C TRP A 180 15.45 9.40 -32.33
N ALA A 181 14.18 9.12 -32.63
CA ALA A 181 13.31 8.35 -31.74
C ALA A 181 13.82 6.90 -31.54
N ALA A 182 14.33 6.25 -32.59
CA ALA A 182 14.93 4.93 -32.52
C ALA A 182 16.21 4.94 -31.68
N GLY A 183 17.08 5.94 -31.84
CA GLY A 183 18.28 6.12 -31.03
C GLY A 183 17.96 6.29 -29.55
N LEU A 184 16.97 7.12 -29.22
CA LEU A 184 16.51 7.29 -27.84
C LEU A 184 15.87 6.02 -27.27
N LEU A 185 15.14 5.25 -28.08
CA LEU A 185 14.62 3.97 -27.67
C LEU A 185 15.75 2.99 -27.29
N VAL A 186 16.81 2.92 -28.10
CA VAL A 186 17.99 2.10 -27.80
C VAL A 186 18.64 2.55 -26.49
N VAL A 187 18.78 3.86 -26.27
CA VAL A 187 19.32 4.41 -25.00
C VAL A 187 18.44 4.01 -23.82
N ILE A 188 17.11 4.13 -23.94
CA ILE A 188 16.18 3.74 -22.87
C ILE A 188 16.27 2.25 -22.58
N LEU A 189 16.29 1.39 -23.61
CA LEU A 189 16.45 -0.05 -23.44
C LEU A 189 17.78 -0.39 -22.76
N GLY A 190 18.87 0.27 -23.16
CA GLY A 190 20.18 0.13 -22.54
C GLY A 190 20.20 0.55 -21.07
N LEU A 191 19.60 1.70 -20.74
CA LEU A 191 19.44 2.17 -19.35
C LEU A 191 18.56 1.23 -18.54
N GLY A 192 17.50 0.68 -19.13
CA GLY A 192 16.64 -0.33 -18.51
C GLY A 192 17.35 -1.63 -18.21
N PHE A 193 18.20 -2.10 -19.14
CA PHE A 193 19.04 -3.27 -18.93
C PHE A 193 20.08 -3.05 -17.84
N TRP A 194 20.77 -1.89 -17.86
CA TRP A 194 21.73 -1.50 -16.82
C TRP A 194 21.06 -1.37 -15.45
N ALA A 195 19.88 -0.75 -15.39
CA ALA A 195 19.13 -0.53 -14.16
C ALA A 195 18.15 -1.67 -13.81
N ARG A 196 18.27 -2.85 -14.45
CA ARG A 196 17.26 -3.92 -14.38
C ARG A 196 16.94 -4.33 -12.94
N ASP A 197 17.95 -4.40 -12.09
CA ASP A 197 17.80 -4.84 -10.69
C ASP A 197 17.02 -3.84 -9.85
N SER A 198 16.93 -2.57 -10.27
CA SER A 198 16.18 -1.50 -9.61
C SER A 198 14.80 -1.31 -10.26
N MET A 199 14.74 -1.38 -11.59
CA MET A 199 13.53 -1.10 -12.38
C MET A 199 12.52 -2.26 -12.41
N THR A 200 12.95 -3.49 -12.14
CA THR A 200 12.05 -4.67 -12.15
C THR A 200 11.36 -4.93 -10.81
N ARG A 201 11.84 -4.34 -9.71
CA ARG A 201 11.38 -4.64 -8.34
C ARG A 201 9.92 -4.31 -8.09
N THR A 202 9.45 -3.16 -8.56
CA THR A 202 8.10 -2.69 -8.29
C THR A 202 7.29 -2.57 -9.57
N LEU A 203 5.97 -2.71 -9.44
CA LEU A 203 5.06 -2.55 -10.55
C LEU A 203 5.10 -1.10 -11.08
N VAL A 204 5.31 -0.13 -10.19
CA VAL A 204 5.52 1.29 -10.55
C VAL A 204 6.72 1.46 -11.47
N ASN A 205 7.89 0.91 -11.12
CA ASN A 205 9.10 1.07 -11.94
C ASN A 205 8.95 0.37 -13.30
N ARG A 206 8.37 -0.84 -13.32
CA ARG A 206 8.08 -1.56 -14.56
C ARG A 206 7.15 -0.77 -15.48
N ARG A 207 6.08 -0.16 -14.93
CA ARG A 207 5.16 0.66 -15.71
C ARG A 207 5.83 1.93 -16.25
N ILE A 208 6.62 2.64 -15.43
CA ILE A 208 7.37 3.82 -15.90
C ILE A 208 8.31 3.45 -17.06
N PHE A 209 9.04 2.35 -16.93
CA PHE A 209 9.93 1.87 -17.99
C PHE A 209 9.15 1.49 -19.26
N ALA A 210 8.09 0.70 -19.11
CA ALA A 210 7.23 0.30 -20.23
C ALA A 210 6.61 1.52 -20.93
N THR A 211 6.14 2.52 -20.19
CA THR A 211 5.64 3.77 -20.77
C THR A 211 6.72 4.48 -21.57
N GLY A 212 7.95 4.58 -21.07
CA GLY A 212 9.07 5.15 -21.82
C GLY A 212 9.28 4.44 -23.16
N VAL A 213 9.34 3.11 -23.16
CA VAL A 213 9.46 2.29 -24.38
C VAL A 213 8.28 2.53 -25.34
N ILE A 214 7.06 2.43 -24.84
CA ILE A 214 5.83 2.58 -25.64
C ILE A 214 5.74 3.97 -26.27
N VAL A 215 6.11 5.03 -25.56
CA VAL A 215 6.06 6.41 -26.09
C VAL A 215 6.96 6.56 -27.31
N PHE A 216 8.18 6.03 -27.28
CA PHE A 216 9.09 6.13 -28.43
C PHE A 216 8.67 5.22 -29.59
N VAL A 217 8.13 4.04 -29.31
CA VAL A 217 7.53 3.19 -30.36
C VAL A 217 6.34 3.87 -31.01
N ALA A 218 5.43 4.44 -30.22
CA ALA A 218 4.28 5.18 -30.68
C ALA A 218 4.70 6.43 -31.47
N GLN A 219 5.73 7.16 -31.02
CA GLN A 219 6.28 8.31 -31.73
C GLN A 219 6.82 7.92 -33.10
N MET A 220 7.60 6.83 -33.21
CA MET A 220 8.09 6.36 -34.52
C MET A 220 6.93 6.01 -35.46
N GLY A 221 5.94 5.25 -34.98
CA GLY A 221 4.74 4.92 -35.77
C GLY A 221 3.97 6.17 -36.20
N PHE A 222 3.82 7.14 -35.29
CA PHE A 222 3.15 8.40 -35.55
C PHE A 222 3.88 9.24 -36.61
N VAL A 223 5.20 9.40 -36.50
CA VAL A 223 6.01 10.16 -37.46
C VAL A 223 6.02 9.49 -38.83
N LEU A 224 6.12 8.16 -38.88
CA LEU A 224 6.03 7.40 -40.14
C LEU A 224 4.65 7.57 -40.80
N GLY A 225 3.57 7.48 -40.02
CA GLY A 225 2.21 7.71 -40.52
C GLY A 225 2.03 9.12 -41.07
N ALA A 226 2.45 10.14 -40.30
CA ALA A 226 2.41 11.53 -40.72
C ALA A 226 3.21 11.78 -42.01
N TRP A 227 4.40 11.18 -42.11
CA TRP A 227 5.23 11.27 -43.32
C TRP A 227 4.51 10.66 -44.53
N ARG A 228 3.90 9.48 -44.40
CA ARG A 228 3.15 8.83 -45.49
C ARG A 228 1.89 9.59 -45.90
N LEU A 229 1.28 10.34 -44.98
CA LEU A 229 0.14 11.20 -45.24
C LEU A 229 0.53 12.58 -45.82
N GLY A 230 1.82 12.85 -46.04
CA GLY A 230 2.29 14.12 -46.58
C GLY A 230 2.20 15.28 -45.58
N VAL A 231 2.06 14.99 -44.28
CA VAL A 231 2.03 16.02 -43.24
C VAL A 231 3.43 16.63 -43.13
N ALA A 232 3.53 17.95 -43.27
CA ALA A 232 4.81 18.64 -43.18
C ALA A 232 5.46 18.48 -41.78
N LEU A 233 6.80 18.47 -41.77
CA LEU A 233 7.59 18.10 -40.59
C LEU A 233 7.29 18.98 -39.37
N VAL A 234 7.07 20.28 -39.60
CA VAL A 234 6.73 21.24 -38.54
C VAL A 234 5.45 20.81 -37.83
N GLN A 235 4.40 20.49 -38.59
CA GLN A 235 3.12 20.01 -38.06
C GLN A 235 3.29 18.68 -37.35
N THR A 236 4.08 17.75 -37.90
CA THR A 236 4.41 16.48 -37.23
C THR A 236 5.09 16.72 -35.88
N GLN A 237 6.07 17.61 -35.81
CA GLN A 237 6.79 17.97 -34.58
C GLN A 237 5.84 18.56 -33.53
N VAL A 238 4.92 19.45 -33.93
CA VAL A 238 3.89 20.00 -33.04
C VAL A 238 2.95 18.90 -32.53
N LEU A 239 2.45 18.04 -33.41
CA LEU A 239 1.54 16.95 -33.01
C LEU A 239 2.20 15.89 -32.11
N VAL A 240 3.50 15.64 -32.26
CA VAL A 240 4.25 14.76 -31.34
C VAL A 240 4.27 15.34 -29.91
N MET A 241 4.22 16.68 -29.74
CA MET A 241 4.07 17.26 -28.40
C MET A 241 2.72 16.92 -27.76
N ALA A 242 1.65 16.79 -28.55
CA ALA A 242 0.36 16.30 -28.05
C ALA A 242 0.47 14.85 -27.57
N LEU A 243 1.18 13.99 -28.32
CA LEU A 243 1.48 12.62 -27.89
C LEU A 243 2.20 12.60 -26.54
N TRP A 244 3.20 13.47 -26.33
CA TRP A 244 3.90 13.59 -25.05
C TRP A 244 2.98 14.09 -23.93
N ALA A 245 2.12 15.08 -24.21
CA ALA A 245 1.14 15.59 -23.25
C ALA A 245 0.15 14.51 -22.78
N LEU A 246 -0.42 13.76 -23.73
CA LEU A 246 -1.34 12.65 -23.42
C LEU A 246 -0.64 11.54 -22.65
N SER A 247 0.59 11.21 -23.03
CA SER A 247 1.38 10.20 -22.33
C SER A 247 1.70 10.61 -20.89
N ALA A 248 2.10 11.87 -20.68
CA ALA A 248 2.34 12.43 -19.35
C ALA A 248 1.07 12.46 -18.49
N MET A 249 -0.09 12.76 -19.11
CA MET A 249 -1.39 12.72 -18.43
C MET A 249 -1.77 11.30 -18.00
N MET A 250 -1.59 10.31 -18.87
CA MET A 250 -1.80 8.90 -18.55
C MET A 250 -0.90 8.45 -17.40
N VAL A 251 0.37 8.85 -17.40
CA VAL A 251 1.30 8.57 -16.29
C VAL A 251 0.84 9.24 -15.00
N ALA A 252 0.40 10.49 -15.07
CA ALA A 252 -0.09 11.22 -13.90
C ALA A 252 -1.34 10.54 -13.29
N LEU A 253 -2.27 10.08 -14.12
CA LEU A 253 -3.48 9.40 -13.67
C LEU A 253 -3.22 7.97 -13.16
N ALA A 254 -2.44 7.19 -13.91
CA ALA A 254 -2.27 5.76 -13.64
C ALA A 254 -1.13 5.41 -12.67
N ILE A 255 -0.18 6.32 -12.44
CA ILE A 255 1.03 6.05 -11.65
C ILE A 255 1.16 7.05 -10.49
N ASP A 256 1.20 8.36 -10.79
CA ASP A 256 1.40 9.37 -9.76
C ASP A 256 0.85 10.75 -10.12
N HIS A 257 -0.22 11.19 -9.44
CA HIS A 257 -0.87 12.48 -9.67
C HIS A 257 0.07 13.67 -9.45
N ARG A 258 1.20 13.50 -8.75
CA ARG A 258 2.20 14.55 -8.58
C ARG A 258 2.89 14.94 -9.89
N LEU A 259 2.77 14.09 -10.91
CA LEU A 259 3.24 14.34 -12.27
C LEU A 259 2.26 15.16 -13.13
N THR A 260 1.14 15.61 -12.57
CA THR A 260 0.16 16.48 -13.25
C THR A 260 0.79 17.77 -13.78
N ALA A 261 1.70 18.39 -13.02
CA ALA A 261 2.38 19.60 -13.47
C ALA A 261 3.18 19.37 -14.77
N ALA A 262 3.79 18.19 -14.94
CA ALA A 262 4.46 17.83 -16.18
C ALA A 262 3.48 17.67 -17.35
N ALA A 263 2.32 17.04 -17.12
CA ALA A 263 1.27 16.91 -18.13
C ALA A 263 0.75 18.29 -18.58
N ILE A 264 0.52 19.20 -17.62
CA ILE A 264 0.13 20.59 -17.90
C ILE A 264 1.24 21.31 -18.68
N GLY A 265 2.51 21.11 -18.31
CA GLY A 265 3.66 21.70 -19.01
C GLY A 265 3.72 21.30 -20.48
N TYR A 266 3.54 20.01 -20.79
CA TYR A 266 3.48 19.54 -22.18
C TYR A 266 2.22 20.01 -22.91
N ALA A 267 1.06 20.03 -22.25
CA ALA A 267 -0.18 20.53 -22.86
C ALA A 267 -0.09 22.02 -23.20
N ALA A 268 0.49 22.83 -22.31
CA ALA A 268 0.76 24.25 -22.55
C ALA A 268 1.80 24.44 -23.67
N GLY A 269 2.87 23.63 -23.68
CA GLY A 269 3.85 23.62 -24.74
C GLY A 269 3.23 23.28 -26.11
N PHE A 270 2.36 22.28 -26.17
CA PHE A 270 1.62 21.92 -27.37
C PHE A 270 0.72 23.07 -27.85
N ALA A 271 -0.08 23.66 -26.95
CA ALA A 271 -0.94 24.79 -27.28
C ALA A 271 -0.14 25.99 -27.81
N ALA A 272 0.98 26.32 -27.17
CA ALA A 272 1.88 27.38 -27.62
C ALA A 272 2.47 27.07 -29.02
N ALA A 273 2.87 25.82 -29.27
CA ALA A 273 3.42 25.40 -30.56
C ALA A 273 2.36 25.34 -31.68
N CYS A 274 1.08 25.18 -31.34
CA CYS A 274 -0.02 25.33 -32.29
C CYS A 274 -0.24 26.79 -32.71
N LEU A 275 -0.08 27.73 -31.78
CA LEU A 275 -0.24 29.16 -32.04
C LEU A 275 0.98 29.77 -32.74
N TRP A 276 2.18 29.31 -32.39
CA TRP A 276 3.45 29.78 -32.92
C TRP A 276 4.38 28.62 -33.33
N PRO A 277 4.11 27.95 -34.48
CA PRO A 277 4.87 26.78 -34.93
C PRO A 277 6.36 27.05 -35.17
N GLU A 278 6.73 28.29 -35.49
CA GLU A 278 8.10 28.75 -35.62
C GLU A 278 8.87 28.69 -34.30
N HIS A 279 8.18 28.84 -33.16
CA HIS A 279 8.76 28.81 -31.81
C HIS A 279 8.61 27.45 -31.12
N ARG A 280 8.15 26.40 -31.83
CA ARG A 280 7.89 25.07 -31.27
C ARG A 280 9.05 24.48 -30.46
N PHE A 281 10.30 24.73 -30.85
CA PHE A 281 11.46 24.19 -30.13
C PHE A 281 11.63 24.83 -28.73
N PHE A 282 11.32 26.12 -28.57
CA PHE A 282 11.25 26.74 -27.25
C PHE A 282 10.11 26.15 -26.42
N ALA A 283 8.95 25.91 -27.03
CA ALA A 283 7.81 25.27 -26.37
C ALA A 283 8.12 23.82 -25.94
N MET A 284 8.82 23.04 -26.77
CA MET A 284 9.33 21.71 -26.45
C MET A 284 10.27 21.76 -25.25
N SER A 285 11.28 22.64 -25.27
CA SER A 285 12.20 22.82 -24.15
C SER A 285 11.49 23.25 -22.87
N GLY A 286 10.52 24.16 -22.95
CA GLY A 286 9.71 24.57 -21.80
C GLY A 286 8.94 23.41 -21.18
N GLY A 287 8.25 22.62 -22.00
CA GLY A 287 7.55 21.42 -21.54
C GLY A 287 8.48 20.38 -20.91
N ASN A 288 9.61 20.10 -21.57
CA ASN A 288 10.64 19.18 -21.08
C ASN A 288 11.27 19.67 -19.76
N LEU A 289 11.49 20.98 -19.60
CA LEU A 289 12.01 21.57 -18.36
C LEU A 289 11.03 21.39 -17.21
N VAL A 290 9.74 21.69 -17.43
CA VAL A 290 8.69 21.49 -16.42
C VAL A 290 8.62 20.02 -16.03
N PHE A 291 8.61 19.10 -16.99
CA PHE A 291 8.66 17.66 -16.74
C PHE A 291 9.89 17.28 -15.90
N THR A 292 11.08 17.75 -16.29
CA THR A 292 12.34 17.40 -15.63
C THR A 292 12.36 17.88 -14.18
N ILE A 293 12.02 19.15 -13.93
CA ILE A 293 11.95 19.71 -12.58
C ILE A 293 10.93 18.94 -11.75
N ASN A 294 9.74 18.69 -12.31
CA ASN A 294 8.66 18.01 -11.61
C ASN A 294 9.01 16.56 -11.26
N ALA A 295 9.56 15.79 -12.21
CA ALA A 295 9.99 14.42 -12.00
C ALA A 295 11.14 14.33 -10.99
N VAL A 296 12.20 15.14 -11.16
CA VAL A 296 13.35 15.16 -10.25
C VAL A 296 12.93 15.58 -8.86
N TRP A 297 12.05 16.58 -8.71
CA TRP A 297 11.56 17.04 -7.41
C TRP A 297 10.79 15.97 -6.65
N HIS A 298 9.88 15.26 -7.32
CA HIS A 298 9.04 14.26 -6.65
C HIS A 298 9.76 12.93 -6.44
N TRP A 299 10.71 12.60 -7.30
CA TRP A 299 11.58 11.44 -7.17
C TRP A 299 12.86 11.72 -6.37
N ARG A 300 12.91 12.79 -5.56
CA ARG A 300 14.01 12.96 -4.60
C ARG A 300 13.92 11.86 -3.54
N PRO A 301 15.00 11.06 -3.33
CA PRO A 301 15.04 10.06 -2.27
C PRO A 301 14.80 10.70 -0.90
N ALA A 302 14.22 9.93 0.03
CA ALA A 302 13.87 10.42 1.36
C ALA A 302 15.06 11.02 2.13
N GLN A 303 16.27 10.51 1.89
CA GLN A 303 17.54 11.03 2.44
C GLN A 303 17.86 12.47 2.01
N LEU A 304 17.28 12.95 0.89
CA LEU A 304 17.43 14.32 0.41
C LEU A 304 16.19 15.19 0.73
N ARG A 305 15.18 14.63 1.41
CA ARG A 305 14.03 15.39 1.88
C ARG A 305 14.37 15.97 3.25
N LEU A 306 14.22 17.27 3.39
CA LEU A 306 14.38 17.96 4.67
C LEU A 306 13.47 17.31 5.72
N THR A 307 14.04 16.92 6.86
CA THR A 307 13.27 16.41 8.00
C THR A 307 12.26 17.47 8.46
N ASP A 308 11.22 17.07 9.19
CA ASP A 308 10.25 18.04 9.71
C ASP A 308 10.92 19.04 10.68
N GLU A 309 11.97 18.59 11.39
CA GLU A 309 12.83 19.43 12.21
C GLU A 309 13.63 20.45 11.38
N GLU A 310 14.26 20.02 10.28
CA GLU A 310 14.98 20.91 9.36
C GLU A 310 14.04 21.92 8.68
N ARG A 311 12.82 21.49 8.30
CA ARG A 311 11.78 22.39 7.77
C ARG A 311 11.31 23.39 8.81
N ALA A 312 11.12 22.95 10.06
CA ALA A 312 10.78 23.85 11.16
C ALA A 312 11.92 24.85 11.44
N ALA A 313 13.17 24.43 11.39
CA ALA A 313 14.34 25.29 11.56
C ALA A 313 14.47 26.33 10.43
N LEU A 314 14.23 25.94 9.17
CA LEU A 314 14.22 26.86 8.03
C LEU A 314 13.07 27.88 8.10
N ARG A 315 11.89 27.47 8.56
CA ARG A 315 10.75 28.37 8.79
C ARG A 315 11.06 29.38 9.90
N ARG A 316 11.67 28.95 11.01
CA ARG A 316 12.13 29.85 12.07
C ARG A 316 13.17 30.86 11.57
N ARG A 317 14.12 30.42 10.74
CA ARG A 317 15.12 31.31 10.11
C ARG A 317 14.51 32.32 9.12
N ARG A 318 13.43 31.97 8.42
CA ARG A 318 12.72 32.89 7.50
C ARG A 318 11.77 33.86 8.20
N GLY A 319 11.32 33.54 9.42
CA GLY A 319 10.44 34.38 10.23
C GLY A 319 11.16 35.31 11.21
N ALA A 320 12.49 35.25 11.31
CA ALA A 320 13.25 36.18 12.14
C ALA A 320 13.38 37.54 11.41
N PRO A 321 12.98 38.66 12.03
CA PRO A 321 13.28 39.98 11.48
C PRO A 321 14.80 40.15 11.40
N ARG A 322 15.27 40.70 10.28
CA ARG A 322 16.69 40.99 10.03
C ARG A 322 17.25 42.01 11.01
#